data_AF-A0ABD5NLP4-F1
#
_entry.id   AF-A0ABD5NLP4-F1
#
_cell.length_a   1.000
_cell.length_b   1.000
_cell.length_c   1.000
_cell.angle_alpha   90.00
_cell.angle_beta   90.00
_cell.angle_gamma   90.00
#
_symmetry.space_group_name_H-M   'P 1'
#
loop_
_entity.id
_entity.type
_entity.pdbx_description
1 polymer ?
#
loop_
_entity_poly.entity_id
_entity_poly.type
_entity_poly.pdbx_seq_one_letter_code
_entity_poly.pdbx_strand_id
1 'polypeptide(L)'
;MSAETDRDLSAELASPRSGHRGIPVDAICTGCQTVHVKRVRPSEVAHPADTDPVTLDATALTSFKHVCHRCRTCTWWNPTAVLSGLIEAKRSAEEDQ
;
A
#
# COMPACT_ATOMS: atom_id res chain seq x y z
N MET A 1 11.16 -18.15 -10.52
CA MET A 1 11.94 -17.56 -9.42
C MET A 1 11.25 -16.26 -9.04
N SER A 2 10.27 -16.33 -8.14
CA SER A 2 9.53 -15.15 -7.69
C SER A 2 10.40 -14.44 -6.66
N ALA A 3 10.81 -13.22 -6.99
CA ALA A 3 11.51 -12.33 -6.06
C ALA A 3 10.54 -11.79 -5.00
N GLU A 4 9.87 -12.68 -4.26
CA GLU A 4 9.30 -12.37 -2.95
C GLU A 4 10.46 -12.36 -1.95
N THR A 5 11.35 -11.39 -2.18
CA THR A 5 12.55 -11.12 -1.42
C THR A 5 12.15 -10.68 -0.02
N ASP A 6 12.42 -11.50 0.99
CA ASP A 6 12.95 -11.14 2.33
C ASP A 6 12.40 -9.84 2.97
N ARG A 7 11.14 -9.49 2.72
CA ARG A 7 10.50 -8.29 3.26
C ARG A 7 9.24 -8.74 3.96
N ASP A 8 9.23 -8.54 5.27
CA ASP A 8 8.05 -8.78 6.08
C ASP A 8 7.03 -7.66 5.83
N LEU A 9 6.21 -7.85 4.79
CA LEU A 9 5.17 -6.89 4.38
C LEU A 9 4.18 -6.62 5.51
N SER A 10 3.94 -7.60 6.39
CA SER A 10 3.09 -7.46 7.57
C SER A 10 3.72 -6.52 8.60
N ALA A 11 5.02 -6.69 8.88
CA ALA A 11 5.77 -5.79 9.75
C ALA A 11 5.90 -4.38 9.16
N GLU A 12 6.12 -4.26 7.85
CA GLU A 12 6.08 -2.96 7.16
C GLU A 12 4.70 -2.30 7.33
N LEU A 13 3.62 -3.05 7.12
CA LEU A 13 2.25 -2.56 7.27
C LEU A 13 1.89 -2.15 8.71
N ALA A 14 2.47 -2.82 9.71
CA ALA A 14 2.35 -2.47 11.13
C ALA A 14 3.16 -1.22 11.50
N SER A 15 4.15 -0.86 10.69
CA SER A 15 4.96 0.33 10.91
C SER A 15 4.13 1.61 10.74
N PRO A 16 4.32 2.64 11.60
CA PRO A 16 3.73 3.96 11.40
C PRO A 16 4.08 4.59 10.04
N ARG A 17 5.18 4.15 9.42
CA ARG A 17 5.65 4.60 8.10
C ARG A 17 4.66 4.30 6.98
N SER A 18 3.79 3.31 7.18
CA SER A 18 2.78 2.88 6.24
C SER A 18 1.52 3.75 6.31
N GLY A 19 1.41 4.66 7.28
CA GLY A 19 0.17 5.41 7.51
C GLY A 19 -0.87 4.57 8.25
N HIS A 20 -2.00 5.19 8.58
CA HIS A 20 -2.95 4.65 9.57
C HIS A 20 -4.28 4.16 9.00
N ARG A 21 -4.67 4.57 7.77
CA ARG A 21 -6.00 4.28 7.22
C ARG A 21 -5.94 3.98 5.72
N GLY A 22 -6.80 3.08 5.27
CA GLY A 22 -6.92 2.69 3.86
C GLY A 22 -6.36 1.30 3.56
N ILE A 23 -6.33 0.99 2.26
CA ILE A 23 -5.88 -0.30 1.74
C ILE A 23 -4.34 -0.35 1.71
N PRO A 24 -3.74 -1.50 2.06
CA PRO A 24 -2.31 -1.72 1.94
C PRO A 24 -1.92 -1.88 0.46
N VAL A 25 -0.97 -1.08 0.02
CA VAL A 25 -0.40 -1.13 -1.31
C VAL A 25 1.12 -1.15 -1.19
N ASP A 26 1.78 -1.96 -2.02
CA ASP A 26 3.20 -1.78 -2.22
C ASP A 26 3.40 -0.59 -3.15
N ALA A 27 4.31 0.31 -2.78
CA ALA A 27 4.52 1.53 -3.52
C ALA A 27 6.00 1.87 -3.60
N ILE A 28 6.39 2.46 -4.74
CA ILE A 28 7.76 2.92 -4.98
C ILE A 28 7.85 4.44 -4.90
N CYS A 29 8.82 4.93 -4.12
CA CYS A 29 9.12 6.35 -4.03
C CYS A 29 9.74 6.86 -5.34
N THR A 30 9.16 7.89 -5.95
CA THR A 30 9.69 8.45 -7.22
C THR A 30 11.02 9.16 -7.06
N GLY A 31 11.37 9.60 -5.83
CA GLY A 31 12.62 10.31 -5.55
C GLY A 31 13.83 9.41 -5.28
N CYS A 32 13.66 8.29 -4.57
CA CYS A 32 14.77 7.39 -4.20
C CYS A 32 14.56 5.92 -4.57
N GLN A 33 13.48 5.62 -5.30
CA GLN A 33 13.12 4.27 -5.77
C GLN A 33 13.00 3.21 -4.66
N THR A 34 12.91 3.65 -3.40
CA THR A 34 12.67 2.73 -2.28
C THR A 34 11.22 2.27 -2.32
N VAL A 35 11.04 0.96 -2.24
CA VAL A 35 9.74 0.31 -2.16
C VAL A 35 9.38 0.10 -0.70
N HIS A 36 8.13 0.38 -0.33
CA HIS A 36 7.63 0.20 1.04
C HIS A 36 6.11 0.10 1.01
N VAL A 37 5.54 -0.73 1.89
CA VAL A 37 4.09 -0.80 2.06
C VAL A 37 3.52 0.55 2.51
N LYS A 38 2.44 1.01 1.90
CA LYS A 38 1.71 2.22 2.26
C LYS A 38 0.23 1.91 2.39
N ARG A 39 -0.46 2.66 3.22
CA ARG A 39 -1.92 2.68 3.30
C ARG A 39 -2.42 3.89 2.55
N VAL A 40 -3.33 3.65 1.62
CA VAL A 40 -3.96 4.70 0.81
C VAL A 40 -5.46 4.53 0.85
N ARG A 41 -6.20 5.63 0.90
CA ARG A 41 -7.65 5.55 0.80
C ARG A 41 -8.03 5.42 -0.66
N PRO A 42 -8.84 4.42 -1.06
CA PRO A 42 -9.28 4.28 -2.45
C PRO A 42 -9.88 5.58 -3.00
N SER A 43 -10.63 6.34 -2.19
CA SER A 43 -11.18 7.64 -2.58
C SER A 43 -10.15 8.71 -2.96
N GLU A 44 -8.89 8.58 -2.52
CA GLU A 44 -7.81 9.54 -2.78
C GLU A 44 -6.94 9.13 -3.96
N VAL A 45 -6.96 7.84 -4.34
CA VAL A 45 -6.01 7.28 -5.32
C VAL A 45 -6.68 6.49 -6.44
N ALA A 46 -7.88 5.97 -6.24
CA ALA A 46 -8.65 5.28 -7.27
C ALA A 46 -9.71 6.22 -7.87
N HIS A 47 -10.09 5.94 -9.11
CA HIS A 47 -11.27 6.59 -9.67
C HIS A 47 -12.54 6.10 -8.95
N PRO A 48 -13.57 6.95 -8.77
CA PRO A 48 -14.75 6.67 -7.96
C PRO A 48 -15.66 5.53 -8.46
N ALA A 49 -15.25 4.81 -9.51
CA ALA A 49 -16.00 3.71 -10.12
C ALA A 49 -15.51 2.30 -9.70
N ASP A 50 -14.31 2.15 -9.11
CA ASP A 50 -13.83 0.83 -8.67
C ASP A 50 -14.26 0.53 -7.23
N THR A 51 -15.20 -0.41 -7.09
CA THR A 51 -16.02 -0.59 -5.88
C THR A 51 -15.54 -1.71 -4.95
N ASP A 52 -14.45 -2.42 -5.24
CA ASP A 52 -13.92 -3.45 -4.31
C ASP A 52 -12.40 -3.33 -4.10
N PRO A 53 -11.94 -3.07 -2.85
CA PRO A 53 -10.52 -3.00 -2.51
C PRO A 53 -9.75 -4.32 -2.69
N VAL A 54 -10.45 -5.47 -2.78
CA VAL A 54 -9.83 -6.79 -2.99
C VAL A 54 -9.60 -7.06 -4.48
N THR A 55 -10.39 -6.49 -5.37
CA THR A 55 -10.24 -6.61 -6.83
C THR A 55 -9.46 -5.47 -7.46
N LEU A 56 -9.07 -4.47 -6.66
CA LEU A 56 -8.38 -3.28 -7.13
C LEU A 56 -6.95 -3.63 -7.57
N ASP A 57 -6.60 -3.30 -8.81
CA ASP A 57 -5.24 -3.44 -9.31
C ASP A 57 -4.45 -2.14 -9.05
N ALA A 58 -3.12 -2.25 -8.91
CA ALA A 58 -2.24 -1.10 -8.81
C ALA A 58 -2.30 -0.19 -10.04
N THR A 59 -2.67 -0.73 -11.20
CA THR A 59 -2.91 0.05 -12.43
C THR A 59 -4.14 0.95 -12.35
N ALA A 60 -5.11 0.62 -11.50
CA ALA A 60 -6.28 1.45 -11.21
C ALA A 60 -5.96 2.56 -10.19
N LEU A 61 -4.77 2.53 -9.58
CA LEU A 61 -4.34 3.50 -8.59
C LEU A 61 -3.44 4.58 -9.20
N THR A 62 -3.78 5.82 -8.91
CA THR A 62 -2.96 6.99 -9.23
C THR A 62 -1.86 7.20 -8.20
N SER A 63 -0.80 7.92 -8.61
CA SER A 63 0.28 8.32 -7.71
C SER A 63 -0.24 9.15 -6.54
N PHE A 64 0.33 8.96 -5.36
CA PHE A 64 -0.08 9.67 -4.15
C PHE A 64 1.11 10.30 -3.45
N LYS A 65 0.85 11.34 -2.64
CA LYS A 65 1.88 11.97 -1.81
C LYS A 65 1.98 11.28 -0.45
N HIS A 66 3.18 10.89 -0.08
CA HIS A 66 3.47 10.37 1.26
C HIS A 66 4.91 10.67 1.68
N VAL A 67 5.14 10.71 2.99
CA VAL A 67 6.48 10.85 3.57
C VAL A 67 7.35 9.65 3.17
N CYS A 68 8.52 9.96 2.61
CA CYS A 68 9.61 9.02 2.43
C CYS A 68 10.68 9.26 3.48
N HIS A 69 10.93 8.29 4.34
CA HIS A 69 11.93 8.42 5.39
C HIS A 69 13.37 8.40 4.88
N ARG A 70 13.62 7.85 3.68
CA ARG A 70 14.93 7.89 3.03
C ARG A 70 15.21 9.27 2.43
N CYS A 71 14.25 9.83 1.70
CA CYS A 71 14.34 11.20 1.18
C CYS A 71 14.17 12.27 2.28
N ARG A 72 13.61 11.89 3.44
CA ARG A 72 13.26 12.78 4.56
C ARG A 72 12.31 13.92 4.15
N THR A 73 11.46 13.67 3.15
CA THR A 73 10.49 14.64 2.63
C THR A 73 9.21 13.95 2.17
N CYS A 74 8.15 14.74 2.00
CA CYS A 74 6.93 14.30 1.33
C CYS A 74 7.19 14.24 -0.19
N THR A 75 7.01 13.06 -0.77
CA THR A 75 7.27 12.80 -2.18
C THR A 75 6.11 12.05 -2.80
N TRP A 76 6.09 11.98 -4.12
CA TRP A 76 5.18 11.12 -4.85
C TRP A 76 5.62 9.66 -4.73
N TRP A 77 4.63 8.78 -4.59
CA TRP A 77 4.76 7.34 -4.57
C TRP A 77 3.84 6.76 -5.64
N ASN A 78 4.38 5.82 -6.41
CA ASN A 78 3.62 5.09 -7.41
C ASN A 78 3.24 3.72 -6.84
N PRO A 79 1.95 3.39 -6.75
CA PRO A 79 1.51 2.04 -6.42
C PRO A 79 2.07 1.05 -7.44
N THR A 80 2.57 -0.08 -6.95
CA THR A 80 3.08 -1.18 -7.78
C THR A 80 2.29 -2.47 -7.60
N ALA A 81 1.68 -2.67 -6.43
CA ALA A 81 0.79 -3.80 -6.16
C ALA A 81 -0.23 -3.44 -5.08
N VAL A 82 -1.46 -3.93 -5.18
CA VAL A 82 -2.42 -3.92 -4.06
C VAL A 82 -2.22 -5.21 -3.26
N LEU A 83 -2.02 -5.09 -1.96
CA LEU A 83 -1.74 -6.23 -1.08
C LEU A 83 -3.06 -6.82 -0.55
N SER A 84 -3.89 -7.33 -1.47
CA SER A 84 -5.22 -7.89 -1.17
C SER A 84 -5.17 -9.02 -0.13
N GLY A 85 -4.14 -9.86 -0.14
CA GLY A 85 -3.94 -10.90 0.89
C GLY A 85 -3.80 -10.35 2.32
N LEU A 86 -3.28 -9.13 2.49
CA LEU A 86 -3.23 -8.45 3.80
C LEU A 86 -4.59 -7.84 4.21
N ILE A 87 -5.47 -7.56 3.24
CA ILE A 87 -6.84 -7.12 3.48
C ILE A 87 -7.68 -8.31 3.97
N GLU A 88 -7.56 -9.45 3.28
CA GLU A 88 -8.25 -10.69 3.64
C GLU A 88 -7.82 -11.19 5.03
N ALA A 89 -6.50 -11.20 5.31
CA ALA A 89 -5.98 -11.59 6.63
C ALA A 89 -6.52 -10.70 7.77
N LYS A 90 -6.72 -9.39 7.52
CA LYS A 90 -7.35 -8.50 8.49
C LYS A 90 -8.83 -8.81 8.68
N ARG A 91 -9.57 -9.06 7.61
CA ARG A 91 -11.00 -9.36 7.68
C ARG A 91 -11.26 -10.64 8.46
N SER A 92 -10.47 -11.70 8.21
CA SER A 92 -10.56 -12.94 8.98
C SER A 92 -10.20 -12.76 10.45
N ALA A 93 -9.24 -11.87 10.78
CA ALA A 93 -8.91 -11.57 12.18
C ALA A 93 -9.99 -10.74 12.90
N GLU A 94 -10.82 -9.98 12.17
CA GLU A 94 -11.95 -9.22 12.72
C GLU A 94 -13.24 -10.06 12.83
N GLU A 95 -13.40 -11.11 12.01
CA GLU A 95 -14.56 -12.02 12.06
C GLU A 95 -14.49 -13.06 13.20
N ASP A 96 -13.32 -13.29 13.80
CA ASP A 96 -13.10 -14.22 14.93
C ASP A 96 -13.21 -13.55 16.32
N GLN A 97 -13.79 -12.34 16.42
CA GLN A 97 -13.98 -11.58 17.67
C GLN A 97 -15.46 -11.39 18.03
#